data_AF-A0A8B0STK1-F1
#
_entry.id   AF-A0A8B0STK1-F1
#
_cell.length_a   1.000
_cell.length_b   1.000
_cell.length_c   1.000
_cell.angle_alpha   90.00
_cell.angle_beta   90.00
_cell.angle_gamma   90.00
#
_symmetry.space_group_name_H-M   'P 1'
#
loop_
_entity.id
_entity.type
_entity.pdbx_description
1 polymer ?
#
loop_
_entity_poly.entity_id
_entity_poly.type
_entity_poly.pdbx_seq_one_letter_code
_entity_poly.pdbx_strand_id
1 'polypeptide(L)'
;MNVSHVARLHGIQPSLLFKWKKQYQEGSLTAVAAGEEVVPASELTAALKQVRELQRLLGKKTMEVEILKEAVEYGQSRKMDSARALVAKGRGIAPVSRTMGVSRAQLSLRINRSADWQDKRCNRRNDEADEEILSAILDIISDMPSYGYRRVWGILRKQRRTEGQPPVNAKRLYRIMSEHNLLLLHDKPERPKREHKGKIAVAESDMRWCSDGFEFGCDNGEKNCG
;
A
#
# COMPACT_ATOMS: atom_id res chain seq x y z
N MET A 1 -47.75 59.29 -28.84
CA MET A 1 -47.73 60.14 -27.62
C MET A 1 -46.29 60.59 -27.37
N ASN A 2 -46.00 61.90 -27.40
CA ASN A 2 -44.62 62.43 -27.34
C ASN A 2 -44.20 62.72 -25.88
N VAL A 3 -42.90 62.57 -25.54
CA VAL A 3 -42.35 62.79 -24.19
C VAL A 3 -42.69 64.19 -23.66
N SER A 4 -42.66 65.20 -24.53
CA SER A 4 -43.01 66.59 -24.19
C SER A 4 -44.50 66.80 -23.89
N HIS A 5 -45.37 65.88 -24.33
CA HIS A 5 -46.80 65.90 -23.99
C HIS A 5 -47.04 65.30 -22.61
N VAL A 6 -46.40 64.16 -22.31
CA VAL A 6 -46.44 63.50 -20.99
C VAL A 6 -45.83 64.40 -19.90
N ALA A 7 -44.70 65.05 -20.19
CA ALA A 7 -44.05 66.01 -19.31
C ALA A 7 -44.97 67.17 -18.90
N ARG A 8 -45.70 67.74 -19.86
CA ARG A 8 -46.66 68.83 -19.61
C ARG A 8 -47.90 68.36 -18.85
N LEU A 9 -48.42 67.19 -19.18
CA LEU A 9 -49.61 66.63 -18.54
C LEU A 9 -49.39 66.39 -17.04
N HIS A 10 -48.18 66.00 -16.66
CA HIS A 10 -47.81 65.72 -15.26
C HIS A 10 -46.99 66.83 -14.58
N GLY A 11 -46.74 67.96 -15.25
CA GLY A 11 -45.95 69.06 -14.67
C GLY A 11 -44.49 68.72 -14.38
N ILE A 12 -43.92 67.72 -15.06
CA ILE A 12 -42.55 67.24 -14.84
C ILE A 12 -41.62 67.85 -15.90
N GLN A 13 -40.42 68.28 -15.50
CA GLN A 13 -39.43 68.77 -16.46
C GLN A 13 -39.00 67.66 -17.43
N PRO A 14 -39.03 67.88 -18.76
CA PRO A 14 -38.71 66.84 -19.74
C PRO A 14 -37.34 66.18 -19.55
N SER A 15 -36.34 66.91 -19.05
CA SER A 15 -34.98 66.40 -18.77
C SER A 15 -34.96 65.29 -17.72
N LEU A 16 -35.85 65.32 -16.73
CA LEU A 16 -35.98 64.26 -15.72
C LEU A 16 -36.51 62.97 -16.33
N LEU A 17 -37.47 63.05 -17.26
CA LEU A 17 -38.00 61.88 -17.96
C LEU A 17 -36.94 61.21 -18.84
N PHE A 18 -36.08 61.99 -19.51
CA PHE A 18 -34.95 61.42 -20.25
C PHE A 18 -33.92 60.76 -19.33
N LYS A 19 -33.64 61.37 -18.18
CA LYS A 19 -32.73 60.81 -17.17
C LYS A 19 -33.27 59.49 -16.60
N TRP A 20 -34.55 59.45 -16.21
CA TRP A 20 -35.18 58.22 -15.71
C TRP A 20 -35.31 57.15 -16.78
N LYS A 21 -35.67 57.51 -18.02
CA LYS A 21 -35.70 56.56 -19.14
C LYS A 21 -34.33 55.96 -19.39
N LYS A 22 -33.27 56.77 -19.36
CA LYS A 22 -31.88 56.32 -19.52
C LYS A 22 -31.48 55.37 -18.39
N GLN A 23 -31.73 55.75 -17.13
CA GLN A 23 -31.46 54.90 -15.95
C GLN A 23 -32.24 53.58 -15.98
N TYR A 24 -33.50 53.61 -16.41
CA TYR A 24 -34.32 52.41 -16.58
C TYR A 24 -33.79 51.50 -17.69
N GLN A 25 -33.38 52.06 -18.83
CA GLN A 25 -32.76 51.31 -19.93
C GLN A 25 -31.41 50.71 -19.54
N GLU A 26 -30.65 51.40 -18.69
CA GLU A 26 -29.38 50.94 -18.13
C GLU A 26 -29.57 49.93 -16.98
N GLY A 27 -30.81 49.58 -16.59
CA GLY A 27 -31.10 48.59 -15.55
C GLY A 27 -30.68 49.02 -14.13
N SER A 28 -30.58 50.33 -13.92
CA SER A 28 -30.07 51.01 -12.73
C SER A 28 -31.20 51.12 -11.68
N LEU A 29 -30.99 50.61 -10.46
CA LEU A 29 -31.96 50.75 -9.35
C LEU A 29 -31.78 52.10 -8.66
N THR A 30 -32.85 52.84 -8.39
CA THR A 30 -32.78 54.16 -7.72
C THR A 30 -31.90 54.16 -6.46
N ALA A 31 -30.91 55.06 -6.40
CA ALA A 31 -30.12 55.38 -5.21
C ALA A 31 -31.03 55.77 -4.04
N VAL A 32 -30.70 55.35 -2.82
CA VAL A 32 -31.45 55.68 -1.60
C VAL A 32 -31.08 57.10 -1.13
N ALA A 33 -29.89 57.60 -1.49
CA ALA A 33 -29.45 58.98 -1.25
C ALA A 33 -28.73 59.62 -2.46
N ALA A 34 -28.72 60.95 -2.51
CA ALA A 34 -28.01 61.71 -3.55
C ALA A 34 -26.49 61.54 -3.38
N GLY A 35 -25.84 60.91 -4.37
CA GLY A 35 -24.37 60.71 -4.40
C GLY A 35 -23.92 59.25 -4.28
N GLU A 36 -24.83 58.30 -4.07
CA GLU A 36 -24.49 56.88 -4.08
C GLU A 36 -24.30 56.36 -5.51
N GLU A 37 -23.24 55.58 -5.73
CA GLU A 37 -22.98 54.90 -6.99
C GLU A 37 -24.06 53.86 -7.24
N VAL A 38 -24.79 54.01 -8.35
CA VAL A 38 -25.89 53.12 -8.67
C VAL A 38 -25.37 51.88 -9.39
N VAL A 39 -25.30 50.77 -8.67
CA VAL A 39 -24.94 49.47 -9.23
C VAL A 39 -26.12 48.90 -10.04
N PRO A 40 -25.92 48.53 -11.31
CA PRO A 40 -26.93 47.83 -12.11
C PRO A 40 -27.40 46.55 -11.42
N ALA A 41 -28.69 46.22 -11.51
CA ALA A 41 -29.24 45.02 -10.89
C ALA A 41 -28.53 43.74 -11.38
N SER A 42 -28.06 43.72 -12.63
CA SER A 42 -27.28 42.63 -13.22
C SER A 42 -25.97 42.37 -12.46
N GLU A 43 -25.23 43.43 -12.11
CA GLU A 43 -23.96 43.33 -11.38
C GLU A 43 -24.18 42.85 -9.94
N LEU A 44 -25.22 43.36 -9.27
CA LEU A 44 -25.60 42.86 -7.95
C LEU A 44 -25.92 41.36 -7.99
N THR A 45 -26.69 40.89 -8.98
CA THR A 45 -26.97 39.45 -9.09
C THR A 45 -25.73 38.62 -9.42
N ALA A 46 -24.80 39.15 -10.22
CA ALA A 46 -23.54 38.49 -10.53
C ALA A 46 -22.65 38.37 -9.28
N ALA A 47 -22.53 39.46 -8.51
CA ALA A 47 -21.80 39.47 -7.24
C ALA A 47 -22.40 38.49 -6.23
N LEU A 48 -23.73 38.45 -6.09
CA LEU A 48 -24.40 37.48 -5.21
C LEU A 48 -24.16 36.03 -5.64
N LYS A 49 -24.12 35.74 -6.95
CA LYS A 49 -23.76 34.41 -7.46
C LYS A 49 -22.31 34.06 -7.12
N GLN A 50 -21.38 35.00 -7.29
CA GLN A 50 -19.98 34.81 -6.93
C GLN A 50 -19.81 34.55 -5.43
N VAL A 51 -20.48 35.31 -4.57
CA VAL A 51 -20.46 35.09 -3.12
C VAL A 51 -20.93 33.69 -2.76
N ARG A 52 -22.01 33.20 -3.37
CA ARG A 52 -22.49 31.82 -3.13
C ARG A 52 -21.47 30.77 -3.57
N GLU A 53 -20.83 30.96 -4.72
CA GLU A 53 -19.83 30.01 -5.21
C GLU A 53 -18.57 30.02 -4.33
N LEU A 54 -18.11 31.19 -3.90
CA LEU A 54 -16.99 31.33 -2.97
C LEU A 54 -17.31 30.69 -1.61
N GLN A 55 -18.51 30.92 -1.07
CA GLN A 55 -18.97 30.24 0.16
C GLN A 55 -18.96 28.72 -0.02
N ARG A 56 -19.40 28.21 -1.17
CA ARG A 56 -19.37 26.78 -1.50
C ARG A 56 -17.94 26.23 -1.57
N LEU A 57 -17.02 26.96 -2.21
CA LEU A 57 -15.61 26.57 -2.32
C LEU A 57 -14.91 26.62 -0.96
N LEU A 58 -15.19 27.63 -0.16
CA LEU A 58 -14.67 27.77 1.18
C LEU A 58 -15.13 26.59 2.06
N GLY A 59 -16.42 26.24 2.04
CA GLY A 59 -16.94 25.07 2.76
C GLY A 59 -16.32 23.73 2.32
N LYS A 60 -15.96 23.59 1.04
CA LYS A 60 -15.21 22.41 0.57
C LYS A 60 -13.79 22.39 1.11
N LYS A 61 -13.10 23.54 1.09
CA LYS A 61 -11.72 23.65 1.54
C LYS A 61 -11.59 23.49 3.05
N THR A 62 -12.54 24.01 3.84
CA THR A 62 -12.56 23.78 5.29
C THR A 62 -12.71 22.30 5.61
N MET A 63 -13.62 21.60 4.94
CA MET A 63 -13.79 20.15 5.10
C MET A 63 -12.52 19.36 4.70
N GLU A 64 -11.87 19.74 3.59
CA GLU A 64 -10.60 19.11 3.18
C GLU A 64 -9.51 19.29 4.25
N VAL A 65 -9.37 20.48 4.82
CA VAL A 65 -8.39 20.77 5.86
C VAL A 65 -8.66 19.98 7.13
N GLU A 66 -9.92 19.87 7.56
CA GLU A 66 -10.28 19.05 8.72
C GLU A 66 -9.91 17.57 8.51
N ILE A 67 -10.25 17.01 7.34
CA ILE A 67 -9.92 15.62 7.02
C ILE A 67 -8.41 15.39 7.02
N LEU A 68 -7.63 16.33 6.47
CA LEU A 68 -6.17 16.22 6.46
C LEU A 68 -5.57 16.34 7.87
N LYS A 69 -6.12 17.21 8.73
CA LYS A 69 -5.68 17.32 10.13
C LYS A 69 -5.90 16.00 10.87
N GLU A 70 -7.09 15.42 10.76
CA GLU A 70 -7.37 14.10 11.36
C GLU A 70 -6.50 13.00 10.74
N ALA A 71 -6.25 13.04 9.42
CA ALA A 71 -5.40 12.07 8.76
C ALA A 71 -3.97 12.08 9.32
N VAL A 72 -3.45 13.25 9.66
CA VAL A 72 -2.12 13.42 10.27
C VAL A 72 -2.05 12.80 11.68
N GLU A 73 -3.15 12.84 12.46
CA GLU A 73 -3.22 12.18 13.78
C GLU A 73 -2.99 10.66 13.69
N TYR A 74 -3.39 10.03 12.58
CA TYR A 74 -3.18 8.59 12.34
C TYR A 74 -1.74 8.21 11.91
N GLY A 75 -0.80 9.17 11.92
CA GLY A 75 0.64 8.95 11.68
C GLY A 75 1.00 8.54 10.25
N GLN A 76 2.25 8.08 10.03
CA GLN A 76 2.75 7.58 8.73
C GLN A 76 2.18 6.19 8.34
N SER A 77 0.92 5.92 8.69
CA SER A 77 0.21 4.74 8.21
C SER A 77 0.00 4.83 6.69
N ARG A 78 -0.20 3.70 6.01
CA ARG A 78 -0.52 3.71 4.57
C ARG A 78 -1.81 4.51 4.37
N LYS A 79 -1.85 5.38 3.35
CA LYS A 79 -3.01 6.25 3.05
C LYS A 79 -4.37 5.55 3.06
N MET A 80 -4.42 4.29 2.60
CA MET A 80 -5.65 3.49 2.58
C MET A 80 -6.16 3.12 3.98
N ASP A 81 -5.26 2.94 4.93
CA ASP A 81 -5.59 2.51 6.29
C ASP A 81 -6.03 3.73 7.12
N SER A 82 -5.36 4.88 6.95
CA SER A 82 -5.81 6.17 7.51
C SER A 82 -7.18 6.57 6.93
N ALA A 83 -7.39 6.41 5.62
CA ALA A 83 -8.70 6.67 5.00
C ALA A 83 -9.81 5.75 5.56
N ARG A 84 -9.49 4.48 5.86
CA ARG A 84 -10.45 3.56 6.50
C ARG A 84 -10.77 4.02 7.92
N ALA A 85 -9.78 4.44 8.69
CA ALA A 85 -9.97 4.93 10.06
C ALA A 85 -10.84 6.20 10.09
N LEU A 86 -10.62 7.13 9.16
CA LEU A 86 -11.43 8.36 9.02
C LEU A 86 -12.91 8.04 8.75
N VAL A 87 -13.18 7.06 7.89
CA VAL A 87 -14.56 6.63 7.64
C VAL A 87 -15.15 5.92 8.85
N ALA A 88 -14.37 5.12 9.57
CA ALA A 88 -14.81 4.51 10.82
C ALA A 88 -15.14 5.56 11.90
N LYS A 89 -14.48 6.73 11.88
CA LYS A 89 -14.79 7.90 12.72
C LYS A 89 -16.07 8.65 12.30
N GLY A 90 -16.74 8.21 11.22
CA GLY A 90 -18.00 8.79 10.73
C GLY A 90 -17.85 9.78 9.57
N ARG A 91 -16.65 9.96 9.01
CA ARG A 91 -16.48 10.80 7.80
C ARG A 91 -17.07 10.09 6.57
N GLY A 92 -17.67 10.86 5.66
CA GLY A 92 -18.19 10.32 4.41
C GLY A 92 -17.09 9.76 3.50
N ILE A 93 -17.37 8.66 2.79
CA ILE A 93 -16.40 8.02 1.88
C ILE A 93 -15.97 8.97 0.73
N ALA A 94 -16.91 9.75 0.18
CA ALA A 94 -16.68 10.63 -0.96
C ALA A 94 -15.71 11.79 -0.69
N PRO A 95 -15.85 12.56 0.41
CA PRO A 95 -14.86 13.58 0.76
C PRO A 95 -13.51 12.95 1.13
N VAL A 96 -13.48 11.89 1.96
CA VAL A 96 -12.22 11.22 2.34
C VAL A 96 -11.45 10.71 1.12
N SER A 97 -12.12 10.06 0.17
CA SER A 97 -11.49 9.56 -1.07
C SER A 97 -10.86 10.69 -1.90
N ARG A 98 -11.57 11.81 -2.07
CA ARG A 98 -11.07 12.97 -2.83
C ARG A 98 -9.90 13.64 -2.12
N THR A 99 -10.01 13.85 -0.81
CA THR A 99 -8.99 14.54 -0.01
C THR A 99 -7.71 13.71 0.15
N MET A 100 -7.84 12.39 0.38
CA MET A 100 -6.69 11.50 0.59
C MET A 100 -6.08 10.98 -0.72
N GLY A 101 -6.74 11.19 -1.86
CA GLY A 101 -6.31 10.68 -3.16
C GLY A 101 -6.36 9.15 -3.25
N VAL A 102 -7.34 8.52 -2.58
CA VAL A 102 -7.52 7.06 -2.56
C VAL A 102 -8.73 6.63 -3.39
N SER A 103 -8.68 5.43 -3.98
CA SER A 103 -9.79 4.90 -4.76
C SER A 103 -11.05 4.74 -3.91
N ARG A 104 -12.13 5.43 -4.30
CA ARG A 104 -13.44 5.35 -3.64
C ARG A 104 -13.99 3.92 -3.61
N ALA A 105 -13.87 3.21 -4.74
CA ALA A 105 -14.36 1.84 -4.86
C ALA A 105 -13.59 0.89 -3.94
N GLN A 106 -12.26 1.00 -3.91
CA GLN A 106 -11.42 0.19 -3.04
C GLN A 106 -11.65 0.50 -1.56
N LEU A 107 -11.83 1.78 -1.21
CA LEU A 107 -12.15 2.20 0.15
C LEU A 107 -13.50 1.63 0.59
N SER A 108 -14.54 1.76 -0.24
CA SER A 108 -15.86 1.16 -0.01
C SER A 108 -15.78 -0.36 0.19
N LEU A 109 -15.07 -1.06 -0.71
CA LEU A 109 -14.85 -2.50 -0.58
C LEU A 109 -14.15 -2.85 0.73
N ARG A 110 -13.13 -2.09 1.15
CA ARG A 110 -12.40 -2.36 2.40
C ARG A 110 -13.23 -2.13 3.65
N ILE A 111 -14.15 -1.17 3.63
CA ILE A 111 -15.05 -0.87 4.75
C ILE A 111 -16.13 -1.96 4.87
N ASN A 112 -16.70 -2.37 3.74
CA ASN A 112 -17.81 -3.34 3.70
C ASN A 112 -17.35 -4.81 3.69
N ARG A 113 -16.06 -5.08 3.95
CA ARG A 113 -15.57 -6.45 4.10
C ARG A 113 -16.12 -7.05 5.40
N SER A 114 -16.48 -8.33 5.34
CA SER A 114 -16.75 -9.11 6.55
C SER A 114 -15.55 -9.07 7.49
N ALA A 115 -15.79 -9.19 8.79
CA ALA A 115 -14.73 -9.37 9.78
C ALA A 115 -13.86 -10.61 9.46
N ASP A 116 -14.49 -11.65 8.90
CA ASP A 116 -13.84 -12.89 8.48
C ASP A 116 -13.16 -12.79 7.12
N TRP A 117 -13.20 -11.62 6.48
CA TRP A 117 -12.56 -11.43 5.19
C TRP A 117 -11.05 -11.52 5.35
N GLN A 118 -10.46 -12.51 4.67
CA GLN A 118 -9.02 -12.69 4.61
C GLN A 118 -8.52 -12.51 3.18
N ASP A 119 -7.37 -11.86 3.03
CA ASP A 119 -6.74 -11.71 1.72
C ASP A 119 -6.17 -13.05 1.26
N LYS A 120 -6.75 -13.63 0.21
CA LYS A 120 -6.28 -14.88 -0.40
C LYS A 120 -4.83 -14.80 -0.92
N ARG A 121 -4.27 -13.59 -1.12
CA ARG A 121 -2.85 -13.42 -1.46
C ARG A 121 -1.93 -13.55 -0.25
N CYS A 122 -2.41 -13.18 0.93
CA CYS A 122 -1.65 -13.28 2.17
C CYS A 122 -1.79 -14.67 2.78
N ASN A 123 -2.95 -15.32 2.63
CA ASN A 123 -3.18 -16.64 3.19
C ASN A 123 -2.90 -17.77 2.17
N ARG A 124 -1.61 -18.08 2.04
CA ARG A 124 -1.13 -19.35 1.43
C ARG A 124 -0.54 -20.29 2.49
N ARG A 125 -0.60 -19.91 3.77
CA ARG A 125 0.03 -20.61 4.90
C ARG A 125 -1.05 -21.38 5.62
N ASN A 126 -0.94 -22.70 5.59
CA ASN A 126 -1.76 -23.57 6.41
C ASN A 126 -0.90 -23.90 7.62
N ASP A 127 -1.00 -23.09 8.67
CA ASP A 127 -0.17 -23.25 9.87
C ASP A 127 -0.37 -24.64 10.48
N GLU A 128 -1.61 -25.14 10.49
CA GLU A 128 -1.95 -26.53 10.89
C GLU A 128 -1.15 -27.57 10.08
N ALA A 129 -1.04 -27.40 8.76
CA ALA A 129 -0.28 -28.33 7.91
C ALA A 129 1.24 -28.10 7.99
N ASP A 130 1.69 -26.94 8.49
CA ASP A 130 3.10 -26.69 8.80
C ASP A 130 3.46 -27.34 10.15
N GLU A 131 2.55 -27.35 11.14
CA GLU A 131 2.71 -28.05 12.42
C GLU A 131 2.82 -29.58 12.25
N GLU A 132 2.00 -30.18 11.37
CA GLU A 132 2.15 -31.61 11.01
C GLU A 132 3.50 -31.93 10.36
N ILE A 133 4.06 -30.99 9.60
CA ILE A 133 5.39 -31.17 9.01
C ILE A 133 6.46 -30.98 10.10
N LEU A 134 6.25 -30.06 11.03
CA LEU A 134 7.16 -29.80 12.13
C LEU A 134 7.29 -31.00 13.06
N SER A 135 6.18 -31.65 13.43
CA SER A 135 6.23 -32.87 14.25
C SER A 135 7.05 -33.97 13.58
N ALA A 136 6.79 -34.24 12.30
CA ALA A 136 7.58 -35.21 11.53
C ALA A 136 9.06 -34.81 11.39
N ILE A 137 9.38 -33.51 11.32
CA ILE A 137 10.77 -33.02 11.34
C ILE A 137 11.42 -33.30 12.70
N LEU A 138 10.72 -33.03 13.80
CA LEU A 138 11.24 -33.25 15.15
C LEU A 138 11.52 -34.72 15.42
N ASP A 139 10.66 -35.63 14.95
CA ASP A 139 10.89 -37.08 15.02
C ASP A 139 12.15 -37.51 14.24
N ILE A 140 12.41 -36.90 13.08
CA ILE A 140 13.63 -37.19 12.32
C ILE A 140 14.88 -36.63 13.02
N ILE A 141 14.77 -35.45 13.63
CA ILE A 141 15.89 -34.79 14.32
C ILE A 141 16.22 -35.51 15.63
N SER A 142 15.24 -36.09 16.33
CA SER A 142 15.52 -36.86 17.56
C SER A 142 16.43 -38.05 17.30
N ASP A 143 16.26 -38.71 16.16
CA ASP A 143 17.11 -39.83 15.76
C ASP A 143 18.48 -39.37 15.25
N MET A 144 18.53 -38.19 14.60
CA MET A 144 19.74 -37.67 13.95
C MET A 144 19.92 -36.16 14.13
N PRO A 145 20.45 -35.70 15.29
CA PRO A 145 20.54 -34.28 15.62
C PRO A 145 21.55 -33.50 14.77
N SER A 146 22.50 -34.18 14.13
CA SER A 146 23.53 -33.57 13.27
C SER A 146 23.06 -33.34 11.82
N TYR A 147 21.78 -33.57 11.51
CA TYR A 147 21.28 -33.51 10.13
C TYR A 147 20.79 -32.11 9.74
N GLY A 148 21.37 -31.58 8.67
CA GLY A 148 20.91 -30.33 8.07
C GLY A 148 19.60 -30.52 7.30
N TYR A 149 18.89 -29.41 7.06
CA TYR A 149 17.56 -29.40 6.43
C TYR A 149 17.48 -30.18 5.10
N ARG A 150 18.56 -30.25 4.31
CA ARG A 150 18.60 -31.04 3.06
C ARG A 150 18.52 -32.54 3.29
N ARG A 151 19.16 -33.05 4.34
CA ARG A 151 19.10 -34.47 4.72
C ARG A 151 17.74 -34.80 5.31
N VAL A 152 17.25 -33.97 6.24
CA VAL A 152 15.90 -34.07 6.80
C VAL A 152 14.84 -34.09 5.69
N TRP A 153 14.95 -33.19 4.71
CA TRP A 153 14.05 -33.19 3.54
C TRP A 153 14.11 -34.49 2.73
N GLY A 154 15.29 -35.07 2.55
CA GLY A 154 15.45 -36.35 1.85
C GLY A 154 14.71 -37.50 2.55
N ILE A 155 14.84 -37.57 3.88
CA ILE A 155 14.19 -38.59 4.72
C ILE A 155 12.67 -38.38 4.71
N LEU A 156 12.22 -37.17 4.98
CA LEU A 156 10.80 -36.83 5.00
C LEU A 156 10.14 -37.12 3.65
N ARG A 157 10.83 -36.82 2.54
CA ARG A 157 10.35 -37.14 1.19
C ARG A 157 10.25 -38.64 0.96
N LYS A 158 11.15 -39.45 1.53
CA LYS A 158 11.10 -40.91 1.44
C LYS A 158 9.95 -41.47 2.27
N GLN A 159 9.80 -41.04 3.52
CA GLN A 159 8.69 -41.44 4.41
C GLN A 159 7.33 -41.13 3.77
N ARG A 160 7.12 -39.88 3.33
CA ARG A 160 5.87 -39.46 2.68
C ARG A 160 5.58 -40.22 1.39
N ARG A 161 6.60 -40.64 0.63
CA ARG A 161 6.40 -41.49 -0.55
C ARG A 161 5.90 -42.89 -0.17
N THR A 162 6.43 -43.47 0.90
CA THR A 162 5.99 -44.78 1.41
C THR A 162 4.54 -44.71 1.91
N GLU A 163 4.17 -43.59 2.54
CA GLU A 163 2.82 -43.35 3.06
C GLU A 163 1.82 -42.86 2.00
N GLY A 164 2.26 -42.66 0.74
CA GLY A 164 1.41 -42.15 -0.33
C GLY A 164 1.00 -40.66 -0.19
N GLN A 165 1.68 -39.91 0.68
CA GLN A 165 1.43 -38.50 0.91
C GLN A 165 2.10 -37.59 -0.14
N PRO A 166 1.58 -36.36 -0.34
CA PRO A 166 2.20 -35.39 -1.25
C PRO A 166 3.60 -34.98 -0.78
N PRO A 167 4.57 -34.82 -1.70
CA PRO A 167 5.93 -34.43 -1.35
C PRO A 167 5.99 -32.97 -0.86
N VAL A 168 6.75 -32.74 0.21
CA VAL A 168 6.98 -31.39 0.75
C VAL A 168 8.07 -30.69 -0.06
N ASN A 169 7.84 -29.42 -0.42
CA ASN A 169 8.84 -28.59 -1.07
C ASN A 169 10.00 -28.28 -0.09
N ALA A 170 11.25 -28.48 -0.53
CA ALA A 170 12.43 -28.19 0.28
C ALA A 170 12.48 -26.73 0.80
N LYS A 171 11.93 -25.76 0.06
CA LYS A 171 11.84 -24.37 0.51
C LYS A 171 10.87 -24.20 1.68
N ARG A 172 9.76 -24.95 1.69
CA ARG A 172 8.78 -24.94 2.78
C ARG A 172 9.40 -25.54 4.04
N LEU A 173 10.11 -26.66 3.91
CA LEU A 173 10.82 -27.30 5.02
C LEU A 173 11.93 -26.41 5.59
N TYR A 174 12.72 -25.76 4.72
CA TYR A 174 13.73 -24.79 5.16
C TYR A 174 13.10 -23.64 5.95
N ARG A 175 11.98 -23.08 5.48
CA ARG A 175 11.27 -22.01 6.18
C ARG A 175 10.83 -22.47 7.57
N ILE A 176 10.14 -23.61 7.67
CA ILE A 176 9.67 -24.17 8.94
C ILE A 176 10.85 -24.39 9.89
N MET A 177 11.92 -25.07 9.45
CA MET A 177 13.10 -25.27 10.29
C MET A 177 13.78 -23.95 10.71
N SER A 178 13.76 -22.93 9.85
CA SER A 178 14.30 -21.61 10.18
C SER A 178 13.46 -20.88 11.21
N GLU A 179 12.13 -20.93 11.11
CA GLU A 179 11.20 -20.26 12.03
C GLU A 179 11.25 -20.91 13.42
N HIS A 180 11.48 -22.22 13.50
CA HIS A 180 11.61 -22.98 14.76
C HIS A 180 13.05 -23.13 15.26
N ASN A 181 14.03 -22.43 14.66
CA ASN A 181 15.46 -22.48 15.04
C ASN A 181 16.08 -23.90 15.03
N LEU A 182 15.60 -24.76 14.13
CA LEU A 182 16.07 -26.16 13.95
C LEU A 182 17.19 -26.28 12.91
N LEU A 183 17.62 -25.18 12.31
CA LEU A 183 18.74 -25.19 11.38
C LEU A 183 20.06 -25.34 12.14
N LEU A 184 20.91 -26.25 11.67
CA LEU A 184 22.28 -26.37 12.18
C LEU A 184 23.02 -25.05 11.99
N LEU A 185 23.63 -24.57 13.07
CA LEU A 185 24.59 -23.48 13.02
C LEU A 185 25.80 -23.94 12.19
N HIS A 186 26.04 -23.25 11.07
CA HIS A 186 27.22 -23.47 10.26
C HIS A 186 28.43 -22.73 10.85
N ASP A 187 28.86 -23.13 12.05
CA ASP A 187 30.21 -22.81 12.49
C ASP A 187 31.16 -23.81 11.83
N LYS A 188 31.58 -23.48 10.60
CA LYS A 188 32.72 -24.15 9.99
C LYS A 188 33.98 -23.57 10.64
N PRO A 189 34.70 -24.32 11.49
CA PRO A 189 36.02 -23.85 11.91
C PRO A 189 36.87 -23.68 10.64
N GLU A 190 37.50 -22.53 10.51
CA GLU A 190 38.42 -22.26 9.41
C GLU A 190 39.55 -23.27 9.52
N ARG A 191 39.52 -24.31 8.67
CA ARG A 191 40.57 -25.33 8.67
C ARG A 191 41.85 -24.63 8.21
N PRO A 192 42.95 -24.73 8.96
CA PRO A 192 44.22 -24.16 8.53
C PRO A 192 44.56 -24.76 7.16
N LYS A 193 44.61 -23.91 6.13
CA LYS A 193 45.07 -24.31 4.81
C LYS A 193 46.52 -24.71 4.97
N ARG A 194 46.85 -26.00 4.76
CA ARG A 194 48.25 -26.43 4.67
C ARG A 194 48.90 -25.62 3.56
N GLU A 195 49.95 -24.88 3.88
CA GLU A 195 50.81 -24.28 2.88
C GLU A 195 51.40 -25.41 2.02
N HIS A 196 51.14 -25.39 0.71
CA HIS A 196 51.77 -26.32 -0.22
C HIS A 196 53.26 -25.98 -0.34
N LYS A 197 54.10 -26.65 0.46
CA LYS A 197 55.56 -26.44 0.46
C LYS A 197 56.31 -27.16 -0.67
N GLY A 198 55.61 -27.88 -1.55
CA GLY A 198 56.24 -28.64 -2.63
C GLY A 198 56.07 -27.97 -3.99
N LYS A 199 57.15 -27.43 -4.57
CA LYS A 199 57.25 -27.31 -6.04
C LYS A 199 57.55 -28.70 -6.58
N ILE A 200 56.57 -29.33 -7.22
CA ILE A 200 56.77 -30.61 -7.92
C ILE A 200 57.05 -30.25 -9.37
N ALA A 201 58.33 -30.23 -9.76
CA ALA A 201 58.76 -30.10 -11.13
C ALA A 201 59.51 -31.37 -11.52
N VAL A 202 59.13 -31.97 -12.64
CA VAL A 202 59.78 -33.14 -13.21
C VAL A 202 60.21 -32.77 -14.64
N ALA A 203 61.41 -33.15 -15.04
CA ALA A 203 62.02 -32.68 -16.29
C ALA A 203 61.37 -33.25 -17.55
N GLU A 204 60.72 -34.41 -17.44
CA GLU A 204 60.09 -35.15 -18.54
C GLU A 204 58.69 -35.61 -18.15
N SER A 205 57.83 -35.84 -19.14
CA SER A 205 56.47 -36.35 -18.94
C SER A 205 56.47 -37.78 -18.37
N ASP A 206 55.42 -38.16 -17.64
CA ASP A 206 55.14 -39.52 -17.12
C ASP A 206 56.12 -40.12 -16.11
N MET A 207 57.08 -39.33 -15.61
CA MET A 207 58.08 -39.78 -14.63
C MET A 207 57.56 -39.87 -13.17
N ARG A 208 56.32 -39.43 -12.90
CA ARG A 208 55.70 -39.57 -11.58
C ARG A 208 54.18 -39.73 -11.67
N TRP A 209 53.68 -40.82 -11.11
CA TRP A 209 52.25 -41.11 -11.01
C TRP A 209 51.85 -41.01 -9.53
N CYS A 210 50.75 -40.32 -9.23
CA CYS A 210 50.18 -40.28 -7.89
C CYS A 210 48.74 -40.76 -7.99
N SER A 211 48.42 -41.87 -7.34
CA SER A 211 47.04 -42.29 -7.12
C SER A 211 46.45 -41.41 -6.02
N ASP A 212 45.46 -40.59 -6.37
CA ASP A 212 44.69 -39.84 -5.39
C ASP A 212 43.65 -40.80 -4.81
N GLY A 213 43.89 -41.27 -3.58
CA GLY A 213 42.96 -42.15 -2.88
C GLY A 213 41.74 -41.34 -2.44
N PHE A 214 40.60 -41.58 -3.06
CA PHE A 214 39.34 -40.93 -2.71
C PHE A 214 38.56 -41.81 -1.73
N GLU A 215 38.37 -41.33 -0.50
CA GLU A 215 37.54 -42.01 0.50
C GLU A 215 36.12 -41.43 0.52
N PHE A 216 35.11 -42.30 0.43
CA PHE A 216 33.73 -41.98 0.75
C PHE A 216 33.37 -42.55 2.12
N GLY A 217 32.84 -41.70 3.00
CA GLY A 217 32.28 -42.13 4.28
C GLY A 217 30.84 -42.64 4.08
N CYS A 218 30.60 -43.90 4.46
CA CYS A 218 29.25 -44.47 4.50
C CYS A 218 28.54 -44.09 5.80
N ASP A 219 27.20 -44.05 5.79
CA ASP A 219 26.38 -43.69 6.96
C ASP A 219 26.55 -44.65 8.16
N ASN A 220 27.14 -45.84 7.95
CA ASN A 220 27.48 -46.83 8.99
C ASN A 220 28.84 -46.57 9.67
N GLY A 221 29.57 -45.51 9.31
CA GLY A 221 30.91 -45.22 9.83
C GLY A 221 32.05 -46.02 9.20
N GLU A 222 31.73 -46.95 8.30
CA GLU A 222 32.70 -47.67 7.49
C GLU A 222 33.30 -46.76 6.41
N LYS A 223 34.61 -46.85 6.23
CA LYS A 223 35.35 -46.19 5.16
C LYS A 223 35.77 -47.23 4.15
N ASN A 224 35.24 -47.13 2.94
CA ASN A 224 35.67 -47.97 1.84
C ASN A 224 36.64 -47.17 0.97
N CYS A 225 37.86 -47.68 0.82
CA CYS A 225 38.86 -47.12 -0.06
C CYS A 225 38.60 -47.60 -1.49
N GLY A 226 38.54 -46.67 -2.45
CA GLY A 226 38.59 -46.94 -3.88
C GLY A 226 40.00 -46.77 -4.44
#